data_AF-A0A9N9HSJ6-F1
#
_entry.id   AF-A0A9N9HSJ6-F1
#
_cell.length_a   1.000
_cell.length_b   1.000
_cell.length_c   1.000
_cell.angle_alpha   90.00
_cell.angle_beta   90.00
_cell.angle_gamma   90.00
#
_symmetry.space_group_name_H-M   'P 1'
#
loop_
_entity.id
_entity.type
_entity.pdbx_description
1 polymer ?
#
loop_
_entity_poly.entity_id
_entity_poly.type
_entity_poly.pdbx_seq_one_letter_code
_entity_poly.pdbx_strand_id
1 'polypeptide(L)'
;MATTFPGAENSFRVSGISRSRIQEIREKLSRVLKNLVNSIQDNTKSEMISQIENEINATLSEVHGDVDVIELELPQIKAKGKKRDKIFEAIHNIFDAEIIDNKLFSKYNNGVKAEIHSKLTYSLDQQLPTWWNQIDTICVVNGNQYRPDVGGWNPKPTLDQR
;
A
#
# COMPACT_ATOMS: atom_id res chain seq x y z
N MET A 1 28.03 38.60 -22.59
CA MET A 1 27.59 38.96 -21.22
C MET A 1 26.83 37.76 -20.70
N ALA A 2 27.47 36.90 -19.91
CA ALA A 2 26.92 35.64 -19.44
C ALA A 2 26.60 35.79 -17.94
N THR A 3 25.32 35.76 -17.60
CA THR A 3 24.86 35.77 -16.20
C THR A 3 24.73 34.33 -15.72
N THR A 4 25.69 33.92 -14.88
CA THR A 4 25.64 32.70 -14.07
C THR A 4 24.60 32.88 -12.96
N PHE A 5 23.59 32.01 -12.93
CA PHE A 5 22.68 31.88 -11.79
C PHE A 5 23.42 31.17 -10.64
N PRO A 6 23.44 31.72 -9.42
CA PRO A 6 23.99 31.02 -8.27
C PRO A 6 23.05 29.89 -7.86
N GLY A 7 23.65 28.72 -7.60
CA GLY A 7 22.96 27.53 -7.15
C GLY A 7 22.19 27.80 -5.86
N ALA A 8 20.89 27.56 -5.91
CA ALA A 8 20.13 27.24 -4.72
C ALA A 8 20.55 25.81 -4.32
N GLU A 9 21.42 25.72 -3.33
CA GLU A 9 21.65 24.48 -2.60
C GLU A 9 20.30 24.05 -2.01
N ASN A 10 19.68 23.06 -2.66
CA ASN A 10 18.59 22.29 -2.09
C ASN A 10 19.13 21.60 -0.84
N SER A 11 19.05 22.29 0.30
CA SER A 11 19.10 21.62 1.58
C SER A 11 17.82 20.79 1.71
N PHE A 12 17.87 19.58 1.16
CA PHE A 12 17.00 18.48 1.61
C PHE A 12 17.31 18.30 3.09
N ARG A 13 16.51 18.99 3.90
CA ARG A 13 16.48 18.80 5.34
C ARG A 13 15.86 17.41 5.52
N VAL A 14 16.72 16.39 5.53
CA VAL A 14 16.36 15.05 5.95
C VAL A 14 15.92 15.20 7.40
N SER A 15 14.61 15.34 7.63
CA SER A 15 14.04 14.85 8.89
C SER A 15 14.54 13.42 8.99
N GLY A 16 15.14 13.08 10.11
CA GLY A 16 15.76 11.79 10.29
C GLY A 16 14.95 11.03 11.29
N ILE A 17 13.90 10.32 10.87
CA ILE A 17 13.51 9.12 11.61
C ILE A 17 14.77 8.23 11.63
N SER A 18 15.31 7.97 12.82
CA SER A 18 16.50 7.13 12.94
C SER A 18 16.21 5.74 12.39
N ARG A 19 17.20 5.10 11.74
CA ARG A 19 17.07 3.71 11.26
C ARG A 19 16.56 2.75 12.36
N SER A 20 16.91 3.02 13.62
CA SER A 20 16.42 2.27 14.78
C SER A 20 14.90 2.40 14.95
N ARG A 21 14.33 3.60 14.78
CA ARG A 21 12.90 3.84 14.92
C ARG A 21 12.09 3.23 13.77
N ILE A 22 12.61 3.26 12.53
CA ILE A 22 11.99 2.56 11.40
C ILE A 22 11.93 1.06 11.67
N GLN A 23 13.00 0.49 12.23
CA GLN A 23 13.05 -0.93 12.59
C GLN A 23 12.04 -1.28 13.69
N GLU A 24 11.93 -0.46 14.75
CA GLU A 24 10.91 -0.64 15.80
C GLU A 24 9.49 -0.61 15.23
N ILE A 25 9.20 0.34 14.34
CA ILE A 25 7.90 0.43 13.67
C ILE A 25 7.63 -0.81 12.82
N ARG A 26 8.64 -1.27 12.06
CA ARG A 26 8.52 -2.49 11.24
C ARG A 26 8.19 -3.72 12.09
N GLU A 27 8.84 -3.86 13.24
CA GLU A 27 8.59 -4.97 14.17
C GLU A 27 7.18 -4.89 14.78
N LYS A 28 6.77 -3.69 15.20
CA LYS A 28 5.42 -3.44 15.72
C LYS A 28 4.36 -3.78 14.67
N LEU A 29 4.50 -3.28 13.44
CA LEU A 29 3.59 -3.59 12.33
C LEU A 29 3.56 -5.08 12.01
N SER A 30 4.72 -5.75 11.98
CA SER A 30 4.80 -7.20 11.74
C SER A 30 4.02 -8.00 12.79
N ARG A 31 4.12 -7.60 14.06
CA ARG A 31 3.37 -8.23 15.16
C ARG A 31 1.86 -8.02 15.00
N VAL A 32 1.44 -6.80 14.70
CA VAL A 32 0.01 -6.47 14.57
C VAL A 32 -0.60 -7.11 13.33
N LEU A 33 0.13 -7.15 12.20
CA LEU A 33 -0.25 -7.89 10.99
C LEU A 33 -0.49 -9.38 11.29
N LYS A 34 0.40 -10.01 12.06
CA LYS A 34 0.22 -11.40 12.49
C LYS A 34 -1.05 -11.59 13.32
N ASN A 35 -1.33 -10.65 14.23
CA ASN A 35 -2.55 -10.68 15.06
C ASN A 35 -3.81 -10.53 14.21
N LEU A 36 -3.81 -9.62 13.23
CA LEU A 36 -4.91 -9.42 12.28
C LEU A 36 -5.22 -10.72 11.52
N VAL A 37 -4.18 -11.31 10.91
CA VAL A 37 -4.32 -12.53 10.11
C VAL A 37 -4.86 -13.68 10.95
N ASN A 38 -4.34 -13.88 12.17
CA ASN A 38 -4.85 -14.90 13.08
C ASN A 38 -6.32 -14.64 13.48
N SER A 39 -6.66 -13.39 13.78
CA SER A 39 -8.02 -13.01 14.21
C SER A 39 -9.07 -13.27 13.13
N ILE A 40 -8.75 -12.97 11.88
CA ILE A 40 -9.62 -13.29 10.75
C ILE A 40 -9.66 -14.80 10.51
N GLN A 41 -8.52 -15.50 10.66
CA GLN A 41 -8.45 -16.96 10.58
C GLN A 41 -9.27 -17.68 11.65
N ASP A 42 -9.43 -17.11 12.83
CA ASP A 42 -10.15 -17.72 13.94
C ASP A 42 -11.63 -17.30 13.99
N ASN A 43 -12.09 -16.46 13.04
CA ASN A 43 -13.42 -15.84 13.04
C ASN A 43 -13.70 -15.06 14.35
N THR A 44 -12.68 -14.36 14.86
CA THR A 44 -12.78 -13.52 16.06
C THR A 44 -13.80 -12.38 15.86
N LYS A 45 -14.39 -11.88 16.95
CA LYS A 45 -15.42 -10.82 16.90
C LYS A 45 -14.90 -9.57 16.19
N SER A 46 -15.78 -8.94 15.38
CA SER A 46 -15.50 -7.72 14.61
C SER A 46 -14.89 -6.58 15.43
N GLU A 47 -15.28 -6.45 16.71
CA GLU A 47 -14.78 -5.41 17.60
C GLU A 47 -13.26 -5.53 17.87
N MET A 48 -12.74 -6.75 17.97
CA MET A 48 -11.29 -6.97 18.10
C MET A 48 -10.55 -6.64 16.81
N ILE A 49 -11.16 -6.91 15.66
CA ILE A 49 -10.57 -6.57 14.34
C ILE A 49 -10.46 -5.05 14.21
N SER A 50 -11.50 -4.29 14.58
CA SER A 50 -11.47 -2.82 14.54
C SER A 50 -10.44 -2.23 15.51
N GLN A 51 -10.22 -2.84 16.68
CA GLN A 51 -9.14 -2.42 17.59
C GLN A 51 -7.75 -2.61 16.95
N ILE A 52 -7.54 -3.75 16.29
CA ILE A 52 -6.29 -4.06 15.56
C ILE A 52 -6.10 -3.07 14.41
N GLU A 53 -7.13 -2.80 13.62
CA GLU A 53 -7.12 -1.80 12.53
C GLU A 53 -6.67 -0.43 13.03
N ASN A 54 -7.24 0.03 14.15
CA ASN A 54 -6.87 1.30 14.76
C ASN A 54 -5.40 1.32 15.22
N GLU A 55 -4.89 0.21 15.79
CA GLU A 55 -3.47 0.11 16.18
C GLU A 55 -2.54 0.16 14.96
N ILE A 56 -2.94 -0.46 13.84
CA ILE A 56 -2.18 -0.41 12.58
C ILE A 56 -2.15 1.03 12.07
N ASN A 57 -3.30 1.69 11.94
CA ASN A 57 -3.39 3.06 11.42
C ASN A 57 -2.60 4.04 12.28
N ALA A 58 -2.68 3.91 13.61
CA ALA A 58 -1.88 4.71 14.52
C ALA A 58 -0.37 4.48 14.27
N THR A 59 0.05 3.23 14.14
CA THR A 59 1.47 2.90 13.90
C THR A 59 1.95 3.37 12.53
N LEU A 60 1.13 3.26 11.49
CA LEU A 60 1.46 3.75 10.14
C LEU A 60 1.58 5.29 10.10
N SER A 61 0.83 6.00 10.94
CA SER A 61 0.95 7.47 11.07
C SER A 61 2.25 7.91 11.75
N GLU A 62 2.93 7.03 12.50
CA GLU A 62 4.21 7.34 13.14
C GLU A 62 5.38 7.42 12.14
N VAL A 63 5.18 6.96 10.90
CA VAL A 63 6.21 6.82 9.86
C VAL A 63 6.39 8.11 9.03
N HIS A 64 5.56 9.14 9.24
CA HIS A 64 5.51 10.32 8.38
C HIS A 64 6.86 11.01 8.15
N GLY A 65 7.21 11.19 6.87
CA GLY A 65 8.21 12.14 6.38
C GLY A 65 9.33 11.50 5.54
N ASP A 66 9.83 10.33 5.94
CA ASP A 66 11.15 9.85 5.48
C ASP A 66 11.14 8.43 4.87
N VAL A 67 9.97 7.79 4.77
CA VAL A 67 9.83 6.42 4.26
C VAL A 67 8.74 6.36 3.19
N ASP A 68 9.15 6.05 1.96
CA ASP A 68 8.22 5.90 0.83
C ASP A 68 7.51 4.54 0.83
N VAL A 69 8.21 3.50 1.32
CA VAL A 69 7.74 2.11 1.29
C VAL A 69 8.14 1.37 2.56
N ILE A 70 7.18 0.67 3.17
CA ILE A 70 7.44 -0.30 4.25
C ILE A 70 7.28 -1.72 3.70
N GLU A 71 8.32 -2.53 3.89
CA GLU A 71 8.30 -3.96 3.58
C GLU A 71 8.04 -4.78 4.85
N LEU A 72 7.01 -5.63 4.83
CA LEU A 72 6.68 -6.56 5.89
C LEU A 72 6.68 -7.99 5.38
N GLU A 73 7.17 -8.91 6.20
CA GLU A 73 7.04 -10.35 5.93
C GLU A 73 5.59 -10.77 6.15
N LEU A 74 4.99 -11.44 5.16
CA LEU A 74 3.61 -11.86 5.27
C LEU A 74 3.52 -13.13 6.14
N PRO A 75 2.73 -13.12 7.22
CA PRO A 75 2.55 -14.31 8.06
C PRO A 75 1.86 -15.43 7.26
N GLN A 76 2.07 -16.68 7.67
CA GLN A 76 1.48 -17.83 6.99
C GLN A 76 -0.05 -17.78 7.01
N ILE A 77 -0.66 -17.74 5.82
CA ILE A 77 -2.11 -17.77 5.68
C ILE A 77 -2.58 -19.22 5.48
N LYS A 78 -3.17 -19.82 6.53
CA LYS A 78 -3.67 -21.21 6.49
C LYS A 78 -5.05 -21.35 5.84
N ALA A 79 -5.81 -20.26 5.81
CA ALA A 79 -7.15 -20.22 5.22
C ALA A 79 -7.10 -20.48 3.71
N LYS A 80 -8.18 -21.08 3.17
CA LYS A 80 -8.37 -21.35 1.74
C LYS A 80 -9.70 -20.76 1.26
N GLY A 81 -9.82 -20.57 -0.06
CA GLY A 81 -11.02 -20.01 -0.71
C GLY A 81 -11.43 -18.66 -0.14
N LYS A 82 -12.74 -18.41 -0.03
CA LYS A 82 -13.33 -17.12 0.38
C LYS A 82 -12.73 -16.53 1.67
N LYS A 83 -12.29 -17.37 2.61
CA LYS A 83 -11.70 -16.89 3.86
C LYS A 83 -10.29 -16.34 3.65
N ARG A 84 -9.52 -16.94 2.74
CA ARG A 84 -8.22 -16.41 2.30
C ARG A 84 -8.41 -15.07 1.60
N ASP A 85 -9.41 -14.97 0.74
CA ASP A 85 -9.69 -13.75 -0.02
C ASP A 85 -10.04 -12.58 0.91
N LYS A 86 -10.87 -12.82 1.94
CA LYS A 86 -11.18 -11.83 2.98
C LYS A 86 -9.96 -11.34 3.77
N ILE A 87 -8.98 -12.22 4.01
CA ILE A 87 -7.74 -11.83 4.70
C ILE A 87 -6.94 -10.87 3.81
N PHE A 88 -6.80 -11.18 2.53
CA PHE A 88 -6.10 -10.31 1.60
C PHE A 88 -6.81 -8.98 1.38
N GLU A 89 -8.14 -9.01 1.25
CA GLU A 89 -8.96 -7.80 1.17
C GLU A 89 -8.75 -6.89 2.39
N ALA A 90 -8.79 -7.44 3.60
CA ALA A 90 -8.50 -6.68 4.82
C ALA A 90 -7.08 -6.09 4.81
N ILE A 91 -6.08 -6.89 4.42
CA ILE A 91 -4.69 -6.44 4.32
C ILE A 91 -4.57 -5.27 3.33
N HIS A 92 -5.15 -5.39 2.15
CA HIS A 92 -5.10 -4.35 1.13
C HIS A 92 -5.80 -3.05 1.57
N ASN A 93 -6.95 -3.17 2.25
CA ASN A 93 -7.71 -2.01 2.71
C ASN A 93 -7.01 -1.27 3.86
N ILE A 94 -6.33 -1.99 4.74
CA ILE A 94 -5.68 -1.39 5.91
C ILE A 94 -4.31 -0.82 5.56
N PHE A 95 -3.51 -1.56 4.79
CA PHE A 95 -2.11 -1.20 4.54
C PHE A 95 -1.87 -0.43 3.24
N ASP A 96 -2.89 -0.28 2.39
CA ASP A 96 -2.74 0.26 1.03
C ASP A 96 -1.52 -0.36 0.31
N ALA A 97 -1.51 -1.70 0.24
CA ALA A 97 -0.29 -2.45 -0.03
C ALA A 97 -0.37 -3.36 -1.25
N GLU A 98 0.81 -3.73 -1.75
CA GLU A 98 1.03 -4.81 -2.71
C GLU A 98 1.55 -6.05 -1.99
N ILE A 99 1.26 -7.24 -2.53
CA ILE A 99 1.79 -8.51 -2.03
C ILE A 99 2.58 -9.19 -3.14
N ILE A 100 3.90 -9.22 -3.02
CA ILE A 100 4.82 -9.78 -4.01
C ILE A 100 5.73 -10.78 -3.31
N ASP A 101 5.83 -12.00 -3.82
CA ASP A 101 6.71 -13.06 -3.28
C ASP A 101 6.55 -13.27 -1.76
N ASN A 102 5.30 -13.26 -1.29
CA ASN A 102 4.93 -13.40 0.13
C ASN A 102 5.46 -12.28 1.04
N LYS A 103 5.69 -11.10 0.48
CA LYS A 103 6.00 -9.87 1.20
C LYS A 103 4.95 -8.80 0.93
N LEU A 104 4.64 -8.02 1.94
CA LEU A 104 3.70 -6.91 1.87
C LEU A 104 4.49 -5.60 1.74
N PHE A 105 4.16 -4.80 0.73
CA PHE A 105 4.76 -3.50 0.46
C PHE A 105 3.69 -2.42 0.61
N SER A 106 3.72 -1.68 1.73
CA SER A 106 2.83 -0.54 1.96
C SER A 106 3.49 0.72 1.43
N LYS A 107 2.80 1.42 0.51
CA LYS A 107 3.32 2.64 -0.14
C LYS A 107 2.65 3.86 0.47
N TYR A 108 3.42 4.91 0.74
CA TYR A 108 2.86 6.18 1.22
C TYR A 108 2.56 7.11 0.05
N ASN A 109 1.30 7.50 -0.06
CA ASN A 109 0.84 8.48 -1.03
C ASN A 109 0.84 9.89 -0.42
N ASN A 110 1.31 10.87 -1.20
CA ASN A 110 1.20 12.29 -0.85
C ASN A 110 0.27 13.02 -1.82
N GLY A 111 -0.11 14.26 -1.50
CA GLY A 111 -1.05 15.03 -2.32
C GLY A 111 -0.57 15.25 -3.77
N VAL A 112 0.74 15.40 -3.97
CA VAL A 112 1.33 15.57 -5.32
C VAL A 112 1.15 14.30 -6.14
N LYS A 113 1.36 13.13 -5.51
CA LYS A 113 1.18 11.83 -6.14
C LYS A 113 -0.28 11.62 -6.57
N ALA A 114 -1.26 11.97 -5.74
CA ALA A 114 -2.68 11.92 -6.08
C ALA A 114 -3.06 12.82 -7.29
N GLU A 115 -2.46 14.01 -7.38
CA GLU A 115 -2.65 14.89 -8.54
C GLU A 115 -2.11 14.25 -9.84
N ILE A 116 -0.94 13.62 -9.77
CA ILE A 116 -0.33 12.90 -10.90
C ILE A 116 -1.22 11.72 -11.32
N HIS A 117 -1.74 10.93 -10.37
CA HIS A 117 -2.61 9.79 -10.68
C HIS A 117 -3.86 10.22 -11.46
N SER A 118 -4.46 11.33 -11.03
CA SER A 118 -5.65 11.89 -11.67
C SER A 118 -5.37 12.34 -13.11
N LYS A 119 -4.26 13.06 -13.31
CA LYS A 119 -3.84 13.52 -14.65
C LYS A 119 -3.49 12.36 -15.58
N LEU A 120 -2.81 11.34 -15.07
CA LEU A 120 -2.43 10.16 -15.84
C LEU A 120 -3.65 9.35 -16.25
N THR A 121 -4.59 9.11 -15.32
CA THR A 121 -5.84 8.40 -15.61
C THR A 121 -6.65 9.11 -16.68
N TYR A 122 -6.83 10.44 -16.55
CA TYR A 122 -7.51 11.23 -17.57
C TYR A 122 -6.83 11.11 -18.95
N SER A 123 -5.49 11.12 -18.99
CA SER A 123 -4.75 10.95 -20.24
C SER A 123 -4.94 9.56 -20.85
N LEU A 124 -4.96 8.51 -20.03
CA LEU A 124 -5.22 7.14 -20.47
C LEU A 124 -6.65 6.98 -21.00
N ASP A 125 -7.64 7.61 -20.37
CA ASP A 125 -9.03 7.57 -20.85
C ASP A 125 -9.19 8.17 -22.25
N GLN A 126 -8.41 9.22 -22.57
CA GLN A 126 -8.41 9.82 -23.92
C GLN A 126 -7.70 8.94 -24.96
N GLN A 127 -6.59 8.29 -24.56
CA GLN A 127 -5.75 7.52 -25.49
C GLN A 127 -6.25 6.08 -25.70
N LEU A 128 -6.87 5.49 -24.67
CA LEU A 128 -7.29 4.09 -24.61
C LEU A 128 -8.77 3.98 -24.20
N PRO A 129 -9.71 4.51 -24.99
CA PRO A 129 -11.13 4.63 -24.59
C PRO A 129 -11.86 3.29 -24.44
N THR A 130 -11.29 2.19 -24.94
CA THR A 130 -11.83 0.83 -24.81
C THR A 130 -11.23 0.07 -23.63
N TRP A 131 -10.19 0.60 -23.01
CA TRP A 131 -9.55 0.00 -21.84
C TRP A 131 -10.24 0.50 -20.58
N TRP A 132 -10.26 -0.33 -19.55
CA TRP A 132 -10.71 0.09 -18.23
C TRP A 132 -9.50 0.69 -17.51
N ASN A 133 -9.45 2.02 -17.37
CA ASN A 133 -8.37 2.69 -16.65
C ASN A 133 -8.85 3.05 -15.23
N GLN A 134 -8.02 2.77 -14.22
CA GLN A 134 -8.34 3.04 -12.82
C GLN A 134 -7.09 3.36 -12.01
N ILE A 135 -7.33 4.09 -10.92
CA ILE A 135 -6.37 4.38 -9.85
C ILE A 135 -6.51 3.30 -8.77
N ASP A 136 -5.40 2.93 -8.13
CA ASP A 136 -5.35 2.08 -6.92
C ASP A 136 -6.09 0.73 -7.02
N THR A 137 -6.23 0.18 -8.22
CA THR A 137 -6.91 -1.10 -8.44
C THR A 137 -5.96 -2.27 -8.26
N ILE A 138 -6.40 -3.31 -7.55
CA ILE A 138 -5.58 -4.50 -7.33
C ILE A 138 -5.73 -5.49 -8.47
N CYS A 139 -4.60 -6.02 -8.93
CA CYS A 139 -4.56 -7.06 -9.94
C CYS A 139 -3.68 -8.23 -9.47
N VAL A 140 -4.13 -9.45 -9.78
CA VAL A 140 -3.40 -10.68 -9.40
C VAL A 140 -2.74 -11.28 -10.62
N VAL A 141 -1.40 -11.36 -10.61
CA VAL A 141 -0.60 -11.94 -11.70
C VAL A 141 0.40 -12.92 -11.11
N ASN A 142 0.39 -14.17 -11.59
CA ASN A 142 1.29 -15.23 -11.13
C ASN A 142 1.31 -15.44 -9.60
N GLY A 143 0.20 -15.18 -8.93
CA GLY A 143 0.08 -15.31 -7.47
C GLY A 143 0.51 -14.06 -6.67
N ASN A 144 1.07 -13.06 -7.33
CA ASN A 144 1.35 -11.74 -6.75
C ASN A 144 0.13 -10.84 -6.90
N GLN A 145 -0.10 -9.98 -5.90
CA GLN A 145 -1.21 -9.03 -5.83
C GLN A 145 -0.64 -7.62 -5.91
N TYR A 146 -0.65 -7.05 -7.12
CA TYR A 146 -0.16 -5.71 -7.38
C TYR A 146 -1.26 -4.68 -7.15
N ARG A 147 -0.87 -3.47 -6.79
CA ARG A 147 -1.74 -2.31 -6.63
C ARG A 147 -1.05 -1.13 -7.31
N PRO A 148 -1.04 -1.11 -8.66
CA PRO A 148 -0.47 -0.01 -9.39
C PRO A 148 -1.18 1.30 -9.03
N ASP A 149 -0.38 2.36 -8.93
CA ASP A 149 -0.84 3.73 -8.74
C ASP A 149 -1.89 4.13 -9.79
N VAL A 150 -1.64 3.80 -11.05
CA VAL A 150 -2.58 3.92 -12.17
C VAL A 150 -2.37 2.72 -13.09
N GLY A 151 -3.46 2.09 -13.53
CA GLY A 151 -3.42 1.00 -14.49
C GLY A 151 -4.51 1.11 -15.54
N GLY A 152 -4.28 0.44 -16.67
CA GLY A 152 -5.24 0.24 -17.74
C GLY A 152 -5.34 -1.25 -18.06
N TRP A 153 -6.56 -1.77 -18.17
CA TRP A 153 -6.81 -3.20 -18.39
C TRP A 153 -7.71 -3.45 -19.59
N ASN A 154 -7.33 -4.44 -20.39
CA ASN A 154 -8.13 -4.97 -21.47
C ASN A 154 -7.86 -6.48 -21.64
N PRO A 155 -8.71 -7.38 -21.12
CA PRO A 155 -9.99 -7.10 -20.45
C PRO A 155 -9.84 -6.67 -18.98
N LYS A 156 -10.91 -6.12 -18.39
CA LYS A 156 -11.01 -5.79 -16.95
C LYS A 156 -10.63 -7.02 -16.07
N PRO A 157 -9.89 -6.85 -14.96
CA PRO A 157 -9.61 -7.92 -14.01
C PRO A 157 -10.89 -8.52 -13.43
N THR A 158 -10.92 -9.85 -13.27
CA THR A 158 -12.12 -10.60 -12.86
C THR A 158 -12.39 -10.59 -11.35
N LEU A 159 -11.46 -10.13 -10.54
CA LEU A 159 -11.66 -9.95 -9.10
C LEU A 159 -12.26 -8.56 -8.89
N ASP A 160 -13.59 -8.50 -8.77
CA ASP A 160 -14.26 -7.31 -8.24
C ASP A 160 -13.83 -7.14 -6.78
N GLN A 161 -13.00 -6.14 -6.51
CA GLN A 161 -12.89 -5.63 -5.16
C GLN A 161 -14.10 -4.75 -4.90
N ARG A 162 -14.81 -5.02 -3.80
CA ARG A 162 -16.00 -4.29 -3.38
C ARG A 162 -15.63 -3.18 -2.41
#